data_AF-A0A6P3IFN9-F1
#
_entry.id   AF-A0A6P3IFN9-F1
#
_cell.length_a   1.000
_cell.length_b   1.000
_cell.length_c   1.000
_cell.angle_alpha   90.00
_cell.angle_beta   90.00
_cell.angle_gamma   90.00
#
_symmetry.space_group_name_H-M   'P 1'
#
loop_
_entity.id
_entity.type
_entity.pdbx_description
1 polymer ?
#
loop_
_entity_poly.entity_id
_entity_poly.type
_entity_poly.pdbx_seq_one_letter_code
_entity_poly.pdbx_strand_id
1 'polypeptide(L)'
;MLRIVFFSSVVVSEILTFVGLIVNLFIVVVSYKTCIKSHRISSSDRLLFSLGITRFFILLLNVVVIISPNVERSVSLSYFFLSCWMFLDCSSLWFVTLLNVLYCVKIANYQHSVFLLLKRNLSTKMPRLLLVCMLLSVFTTLLYIMLRQLAPSLEFVTMRNGTVFDINEGLLSLVTPLVLSSFLQFIINVTSASLLINSLKRHIQKMQRSATVLWNPQTEAHVGAMKLMICFLVLYIPYSVATLVHYLPPSIGMDLRTKSIYVIMSTIYPPGHSLLIILTHPKLKTKAKNILCFSK
;
A
#
# COMPACT_ATOMS: atom_id res chain seq x y z
N MET A 1 -26.87 -16.79 7.08
CA MET A 1 -26.44 -15.38 7.21
C MET A 1 -24.97 -15.17 6.85
N LEU A 2 -24.00 -15.82 7.52
CA LEU A 2 -22.55 -15.66 7.25
C LEU A 2 -22.12 -15.92 5.79
N ARG A 3 -22.66 -16.95 5.13
CA ARG A 3 -22.36 -17.22 3.71
C ARG A 3 -22.87 -16.10 2.78
N ILE A 4 -24.05 -15.54 3.05
CA ILE A 4 -24.61 -14.43 2.27
C ILE A 4 -23.73 -13.18 2.41
N VAL A 5 -23.27 -12.90 3.63
CA VAL A 5 -22.32 -11.80 3.89
C VAL A 5 -21.01 -12.03 3.14
N PHE A 6 -20.49 -13.27 3.12
CA PHE A 6 -19.29 -13.61 2.36
C PHE A 6 -19.48 -13.41 0.85
N PHE A 7 -20.55 -13.94 0.26
CA PHE A 7 -20.84 -13.72 -1.17
C PHE A 7 -21.03 -12.25 -1.52
N SER A 8 -21.76 -11.50 -0.69
CA SER A 8 -21.90 -10.05 -0.86
C SER A 8 -20.55 -9.34 -0.79
N SER A 9 -19.64 -9.77 0.09
CA SER A 9 -18.30 -9.18 0.20
C SER A 9 -17.44 -9.45 -1.03
N VAL A 10 -17.57 -10.63 -1.66
CA VAL A 10 -16.87 -10.98 -2.90
C VAL A 10 -17.39 -10.14 -4.07
N VAL A 11 -18.71 -10.00 -4.21
CA VAL A 11 -19.30 -9.17 -5.27
C VAL A 11 -18.86 -7.70 -5.15
N VAL A 12 -18.87 -7.15 -3.94
CA VAL A 12 -18.37 -5.79 -3.68
C VAL A 12 -16.88 -5.69 -4.01
N SER A 13 -16.10 -6.73 -3.70
CA SER A 13 -14.67 -6.78 -3.98
C SER A 13 -14.37 -6.72 -5.49
N GLU A 14 -15.15 -7.41 -6.31
CA GLU A 14 -15.01 -7.36 -7.78
C GLU A 14 -15.30 -5.97 -8.34
N ILE A 15 -16.40 -5.33 -7.90
CA ILE A 15 -16.76 -3.98 -8.33
C ILE A 15 -15.63 -3.00 -7.98
N LEU A 16 -15.11 -3.08 -6.75
CA LEU A 16 -13.99 -2.24 -6.30
C LEU A 16 -12.71 -2.50 -7.08
N THR A 17 -12.48 -3.73 -7.54
CA THR A 17 -11.33 -4.10 -8.37
C THR A 17 -11.40 -3.43 -9.73
N PHE A 18 -12.56 -3.43 -10.39
CA PHE A 18 -12.75 -2.72 -11.67
C PHE A 18 -12.58 -1.20 -11.53
N VAL A 19 -13.17 -0.60 -10.49
CA VAL A 19 -12.99 0.83 -10.18
C VAL A 19 -11.50 1.13 -9.96
N GLY A 20 -10.83 0.29 -9.17
CA GLY A 20 -9.39 0.39 -8.93
C GLY A 20 -8.59 0.34 -10.23
N LEU A 21 -8.97 -0.51 -11.19
CA LEU A 21 -8.22 -0.69 -12.43
C LEU A 21 -8.28 0.59 -13.27
N ILE A 22 -9.48 1.17 -13.42
CA ILE A 22 -9.70 2.43 -14.13
C ILE A 22 -8.91 3.57 -13.47
N VAL A 23 -9.00 3.69 -12.14
CA VAL A 23 -8.35 4.74 -11.36
C VAL A 23 -6.82 4.63 -11.46
N ASN A 24 -6.24 3.43 -11.32
CA ASN A 24 -4.80 3.23 -11.41
C ASN A 24 -4.29 3.42 -12.84
N LEU A 25 -5.03 2.94 -13.85
CA LEU A 25 -4.71 3.18 -15.26
C LEU A 25 -4.68 4.69 -15.56
N PHE A 26 -5.64 5.46 -15.04
CA PHE A 26 -5.65 6.90 -15.17
C PHE A 26 -4.38 7.55 -14.57
N ILE A 27 -3.96 7.13 -13.37
CA ILE A 27 -2.72 7.62 -12.73
C ILE A 27 -1.51 7.33 -13.62
N VAL A 28 -1.40 6.12 -14.17
CA VAL A 28 -0.29 5.71 -15.05
C VAL A 28 -0.26 6.57 -16.31
N VAL A 29 -1.39 6.71 -17.00
CA VAL A 29 -1.49 7.50 -18.25
C VAL A 29 -1.13 8.96 -18.03
N VAL A 30 -1.64 9.59 -16.96
CA VAL A 30 -1.33 10.99 -16.65
C VAL A 30 0.13 11.18 -16.27
N SER A 31 0.68 10.26 -15.48
CA SER A 31 2.09 10.29 -15.07
C SER A 31 3.01 10.09 -16.28
N TYR A 32 2.67 9.19 -17.19
CA TYR A 32 3.40 8.96 -18.44
C TYR A 32 3.38 10.19 -19.37
N LYS A 33 2.19 10.80 -19.59
CA LYS A 33 2.09 12.04 -20.39
C LYS A 33 2.90 13.18 -19.79
N THR A 34 2.96 13.26 -18.46
CA THR A 34 3.78 14.26 -17.75
C THR A 34 5.27 13.97 -17.91
N CYS A 35 5.67 12.69 -17.89
CA CYS A 35 7.03 12.24 -18.15
C CYS A 35 7.52 12.68 -19.54
N ILE A 36 6.72 12.45 -20.59
CA ILE A 36 7.06 12.86 -21.97
C ILE A 36 7.19 14.38 -22.07
N LYS A 37 6.24 15.14 -21.51
CA LYS A 37 6.26 16.60 -21.65
C LYS A 37 7.37 17.30 -20.87
N SER A 38 7.86 16.72 -19.77
CA SER A 38 8.73 17.42 -18.83
C SER A 38 10.24 17.20 -19.06
N HIS A 39 10.66 16.24 -19.91
CA HIS A 39 12.06 15.77 -20.13
C HIS A 39 12.86 15.33 -18.88
N ARG A 40 12.52 15.81 -17.67
CA ARG A 40 13.02 15.39 -16.36
C ARG A 40 11.83 15.01 -15.48
N ILE A 41 11.74 13.72 -15.15
CA ILE A 41 10.70 13.18 -14.28
C ILE A 41 10.97 13.63 -12.85
N SER A 42 10.02 14.34 -12.24
CA SER A 42 10.14 14.68 -10.81
C SER A 42 10.09 13.42 -9.94
N SER A 43 10.73 13.45 -8.78
CA SER A 43 10.80 12.31 -7.87
C SER A 43 9.43 11.77 -7.44
N SER A 44 8.45 12.66 -7.22
CA SER A 44 7.07 12.27 -6.90
C SER A 44 6.35 11.67 -8.10
N ASP A 45 6.54 12.21 -9.30
CA ASP A 45 5.90 11.69 -10.52
C ASP A 45 6.43 10.27 -10.85
N ARG A 46 7.71 10.00 -10.59
CA ARG A 46 8.30 8.66 -10.74
C ARG A 46 7.71 7.64 -9.78
N LEU A 47 7.53 8.00 -8.51
CA LEU A 47 6.92 7.13 -7.51
C LEU A 47 5.44 6.88 -7.78
N LEU A 48 4.70 7.91 -8.17
CA LEU A 48 3.29 7.78 -8.57
C LEU A 48 3.13 6.86 -9.78
N PHE A 49 4.04 6.96 -10.75
CA PHE A 49 4.07 6.05 -11.90
C PHE A 49 4.38 4.61 -11.50
N SER A 50 5.44 4.38 -10.71
CA SER A 50 5.79 3.04 -10.21
C SER A 50 4.65 2.43 -9.39
N LEU A 51 4.07 3.19 -8.45
CA LEU A 51 2.94 2.74 -7.65
C LEU A 51 1.70 2.42 -8.51
N GLY A 52 1.38 3.28 -9.48
CA GLY A 52 0.25 3.08 -10.40
C GLY A 52 0.42 1.82 -11.24
N ILE A 53 1.63 1.57 -11.75
CA ILE A 53 1.95 0.36 -12.52
C ILE A 53 1.83 -0.88 -11.65
N THR A 54 2.45 -0.88 -10.47
CA THR A 54 2.40 -2.02 -9.55
C THR A 54 0.95 -2.38 -9.22
N ARG A 55 0.11 -1.39 -8.91
CA ARG A 55 -1.33 -1.60 -8.63
C ARG A 55 -2.12 -2.05 -9.84
N PHE A 56 -1.82 -1.52 -11.02
CA PHE A 56 -2.44 -2.00 -12.26
C PHE A 56 -2.16 -3.49 -12.49
N PHE A 57 -0.91 -3.93 -12.28
CA PHE A 57 -0.57 -5.35 -12.39
C PHE A 57 -1.24 -6.21 -11.31
N ILE A 58 -1.35 -5.75 -10.05
CA ILE A 58 -2.09 -6.48 -9.00
C ILE A 58 -3.53 -6.74 -9.44
N LEU A 59 -4.22 -5.69 -9.90
CA LEU A 59 -5.62 -5.77 -10.28
C LEU A 59 -5.81 -6.61 -11.54
N LEU A 60 -4.87 -6.53 -12.49
CA LEU A 60 -4.87 -7.38 -13.68
C LEU A 60 -4.68 -8.85 -13.31
N LEU A 61 -3.75 -9.18 -12.41
CA LEU A 61 -3.55 -10.55 -11.93
C LEU A 61 -4.80 -11.08 -11.22
N ASN A 62 -5.48 -10.26 -10.40
CA ASN A 62 -6.74 -10.65 -9.77
C ASN A 62 -7.81 -11.01 -10.82
N VAL A 63 -7.96 -10.18 -11.87
CA VAL A 63 -8.91 -10.45 -12.96
C VAL A 63 -8.55 -11.74 -13.71
N VAL A 64 -7.27 -11.97 -13.99
CA VAL A 64 -6.80 -13.19 -14.68
C VAL A 64 -7.10 -14.45 -13.86
N VAL A 65 -6.87 -14.41 -12.55
CA VAL A 65 -7.17 -15.52 -11.63
C VAL A 65 -8.67 -15.81 -11.59
N ILE A 66 -9.51 -14.78 -11.53
CA ILE A 66 -10.98 -14.93 -11.50
C ILE A 66 -11.51 -15.53 -12.80
N ILE A 67 -10.99 -15.09 -13.96
CA ILE A 67 -11.47 -15.55 -15.28
C ILE A 67 -10.94 -16.95 -15.63
N SER A 68 -9.81 -17.37 -15.05
CA SER A 68 -9.11 -18.60 -15.44
C SER A 68 -9.26 -19.70 -14.38
N PRO A 69 -10.32 -20.53 -14.40
CA PRO A 69 -10.49 -21.62 -13.43
C PRO A 69 -9.35 -22.68 -13.50
N ASN A 70 -8.63 -22.74 -14.62
CA ASN A 70 -7.44 -23.58 -14.76
C ASN A 70 -6.27 -23.16 -13.85
N VAL A 71 -6.22 -21.90 -13.42
CA VAL A 71 -5.19 -21.39 -12.50
C VAL A 71 -5.42 -21.94 -11.09
N GLU A 72 -6.68 -22.08 -10.65
CA GLU A 72 -7.02 -22.71 -9.37
C GLU A 72 -6.75 -24.22 -9.39
N ARG A 73 -6.92 -24.87 -10.54
CA ARG A 73 -6.77 -26.33 -10.67
C ARG A 73 -5.31 -26.79 -10.62
N SER A 74 -4.37 -25.94 -11.03
CA SER A 74 -2.94 -26.25 -11.02
C SER A 74 -2.25 -25.65 -9.80
N VAL A 75 -1.75 -26.50 -8.91
CA VAL A 75 -1.01 -26.11 -7.70
C VAL A 75 0.18 -25.18 -8.04
N SER A 76 0.99 -25.51 -9.05
CA SER A 76 2.18 -24.71 -9.42
C SER A 76 1.81 -23.29 -9.87
N LEU A 77 0.83 -23.16 -10.77
CA LEU A 77 0.30 -21.87 -11.21
C LEU A 77 -0.28 -21.06 -10.05
N SER A 78 -1.08 -21.68 -9.17
CA SER A 78 -1.65 -20.99 -8.00
C SER A 78 -0.57 -20.40 -7.08
N TYR A 79 0.49 -21.16 -6.79
CA TYR A 79 1.64 -20.67 -6.00
C TYR A 79 2.38 -19.52 -6.70
N PHE A 80 2.54 -19.59 -8.02
CA PHE A 80 3.17 -18.52 -8.80
C PHE A 80 2.35 -17.22 -8.74
N PHE A 81 1.03 -17.29 -8.99
CA PHE A 81 0.15 -16.13 -8.93
C PHE A 81 0.10 -15.53 -7.52
N LEU A 82 0.05 -16.35 -6.48
CA LEU A 82 0.09 -15.89 -5.08
C LEU A 82 1.41 -15.17 -4.76
N SER A 83 2.54 -15.71 -5.23
CA SER A 83 3.86 -15.10 -5.08
C SER A 83 3.93 -13.73 -5.76
N CYS A 84 3.49 -13.65 -7.02
CA CYS A 84 3.43 -12.39 -7.77
C CYS A 84 2.53 -11.36 -7.08
N TRP A 85 1.36 -11.79 -6.60
CA TRP A 85 0.42 -10.92 -5.90
C TRP A 85 1.03 -10.35 -4.61
N MET A 86 1.62 -11.20 -3.75
CA MET A 86 2.30 -10.76 -2.53
C MET A 86 3.45 -9.80 -2.82
N PHE A 87 4.22 -10.06 -3.88
CA PHE A 87 5.38 -9.23 -4.24
C PHE A 87 4.94 -7.84 -4.66
N LEU A 88 3.92 -7.77 -5.49
CA LEU A 88 3.39 -6.50 -5.94
C LEU A 88 2.70 -5.74 -4.79
N ASP A 89 1.97 -6.41 -3.90
CA ASP A 89 1.34 -5.76 -2.75
C ASP A 89 2.39 -5.16 -1.81
N CYS A 90 3.40 -5.96 -1.43
CA CYS A 90 4.50 -5.48 -0.59
C CYS A 90 5.23 -4.30 -1.24
N SER A 91 5.54 -4.39 -2.54
CA SER A 91 6.16 -3.29 -3.30
C SER A 91 5.31 -2.04 -3.30
N SER A 92 3.99 -2.18 -3.49
CA SER A 92 3.02 -1.09 -3.42
C SER A 92 3.07 -0.41 -2.05
N LEU A 93 3.06 -1.17 -0.95
CA LEU A 93 3.15 -0.60 0.40
C LEU A 93 4.46 0.16 0.63
N TRP A 94 5.59 -0.38 0.19
CA TRP A 94 6.88 0.31 0.28
C TRP A 94 6.91 1.62 -0.52
N PHE A 95 6.30 1.64 -1.71
CA PHE A 95 6.15 2.87 -2.49
C PHE A 95 5.23 3.89 -1.82
N VAL A 96 4.15 3.46 -1.16
CA VAL A 96 3.30 4.34 -0.37
C VAL A 96 4.08 4.97 0.79
N THR A 97 4.85 4.18 1.54
CA THR A 97 5.69 4.74 2.62
C THR A 97 6.71 5.74 2.09
N LEU A 98 7.37 5.41 0.98
CA LEU A 98 8.37 6.30 0.40
C LEU A 98 7.73 7.60 -0.10
N LEU A 99 6.50 7.54 -0.62
CA LEU A 99 5.72 8.71 -1.02
C LEU A 99 5.34 9.58 0.20
N ASN A 100 4.91 8.97 1.30
CA ASN A 100 4.57 9.68 2.54
C ASN A 100 5.79 10.36 3.16
N VAL A 101 6.93 9.66 3.21
CA VAL A 101 8.21 10.25 3.62
C VAL A 101 8.60 11.40 2.70
N LEU A 102 8.42 11.25 1.39
CA LEU A 102 8.70 12.30 0.42
C LEU A 102 7.91 13.59 0.67
N TYR A 103 6.59 13.43 0.83
CA TYR A 103 5.72 14.57 1.11
C TYR A 103 6.04 15.18 2.46
N CYS A 104 6.37 14.35 3.47
CA CYS A 104 6.81 14.83 4.78
C CYS A 104 8.07 15.69 4.62
N VAL A 105 9.07 15.21 3.87
CA VAL A 105 10.32 15.93 3.61
C VAL A 105 10.12 17.24 2.87
N LYS A 106 9.15 17.29 1.96
CA LYS A 106 8.88 18.45 1.12
C LYS A 106 8.10 19.55 1.86
N ILE A 107 7.17 19.16 2.73
CA ILE A 107 6.26 20.09 3.43
C ILE A 107 6.85 20.49 4.79
N ALA A 108 7.49 19.54 5.49
CA ALA A 108 8.07 19.84 6.78
C ALA A 108 9.41 20.56 6.64
N ASN A 109 9.65 21.47 7.57
CA ASN A 109 10.91 22.21 7.67
C ASN A 109 11.48 22.00 9.07
N TYR A 110 11.75 20.75 9.40
CA TYR A 110 12.44 20.39 10.63
C TYR A 110 13.95 20.51 10.40
N GLN A 111 14.65 21.21 11.29
CA GLN A 111 16.11 21.34 11.23
C GLN A 111 16.86 20.10 11.74
N HIS A 112 16.18 18.95 11.85
CA HIS A 112 16.81 17.72 12.31
C HIS A 112 17.77 17.17 11.24
N SER A 113 18.94 16.69 11.65
CA SER A 113 20.00 16.15 10.79
C SER A 113 19.50 15.09 9.78
N VAL A 114 18.72 14.11 10.25
CA VAL A 114 18.10 13.07 9.43
C VAL A 114 17.21 13.64 8.34
N PHE A 115 16.44 14.69 8.65
CA PHE A 115 15.50 15.31 7.71
C PHE A 115 16.22 16.09 6.60
N LEU A 116 17.31 16.78 6.95
CA LEU A 116 18.19 17.44 6.00
C LEU A 116 18.90 16.43 5.09
N LEU A 117 19.35 15.30 5.66
CA LEU A 117 19.97 14.21 4.91
C LEU A 117 18.98 13.55 3.93
N LEU A 118 17.75 13.28 4.39
CA LEU A 118 16.64 12.83 3.55
C LEU A 118 16.38 13.82 2.42
N LYS A 119 16.24 15.12 2.72
CA LYS A 119 15.96 16.17 1.73
C LYS A 119 17.02 16.23 0.62
N ARG A 120 18.30 16.09 0.96
CA ARG A 120 19.41 16.10 -0.01
C ARG A 120 19.48 14.81 -0.83
N ASN A 121 19.26 13.66 -0.20
CA ASN A 121 19.46 12.36 -0.86
C ASN A 121 18.22 11.88 -1.62
N LEU A 122 17.01 12.26 -1.21
CA LEU A 122 15.79 11.72 -1.80
C LEU A 122 15.74 12.01 -3.30
N SER A 123 15.79 13.28 -3.69
CA SER A 123 15.59 13.65 -5.11
C SER A 123 16.61 12.97 -6.04
N THR A 124 17.87 12.90 -5.60
CA THR A 124 18.99 12.38 -6.39
C THR A 124 19.05 10.84 -6.37
N LYS A 125 18.70 10.20 -5.26
CA LYS A 125 18.80 8.74 -5.08
C LYS A 125 17.47 8.00 -5.22
N MET A 126 16.43 8.65 -5.73
CA MET A 126 15.12 8.02 -5.97
C MET A 126 15.16 6.66 -6.68
N PRO A 127 15.86 6.48 -7.82
CA PRO A 127 15.88 5.18 -8.48
C PRO A 127 16.53 4.09 -7.59
N ARG A 128 17.49 4.46 -6.75
CA ARG A 128 18.10 3.53 -5.78
C ARG A 128 17.14 3.18 -4.65
N LEU A 129 16.38 4.15 -4.15
CA LEU A 129 15.35 3.90 -3.12
C LEU A 129 14.23 3.00 -3.64
N LEU A 130 13.80 3.21 -4.89
CA LEU A 130 12.85 2.31 -5.58
C LEU A 130 13.40 0.89 -5.67
N LEU A 131 14.68 0.73 -6.04
CA LEU A 131 15.33 -0.57 -6.10
C LEU A 131 15.37 -1.25 -4.72
N VAL A 132 15.71 -0.51 -3.66
CA VAL A 132 15.70 -1.04 -2.29
C VAL A 132 14.30 -1.50 -1.87
N CYS A 133 13.25 -0.74 -2.21
CA CYS A 133 11.86 -1.15 -1.96
C CYS A 133 11.51 -2.47 -2.67
N MET A 134 11.92 -2.62 -3.94
CA MET A 134 11.72 -3.86 -4.69
C MET A 134 12.47 -5.03 -4.05
N LEU A 135 13.73 -4.84 -3.66
CA LEU A 135 14.54 -5.89 -3.03
C LEU A 135 13.97 -6.34 -1.68
N LEU A 136 13.53 -5.40 -0.84
CA LEU A 136 12.84 -5.71 0.42
C LEU A 136 11.57 -6.50 0.16
N SER A 137 10.82 -6.13 -0.88
CA SER A 137 9.60 -6.84 -1.27
C SER A 137 9.91 -8.27 -1.72
N VAL A 138 10.92 -8.48 -2.58
CA VAL A 138 11.38 -9.83 -2.97
C VAL A 138 11.75 -10.64 -1.73
N PHE A 139 12.54 -10.08 -0.81
CA PHE A 139 12.96 -10.77 0.41
C PHE A 139 11.76 -11.21 1.27
N THR A 140 10.80 -10.32 1.52
CA THR A 140 9.58 -10.66 2.28
C THR A 140 8.75 -11.74 1.60
N THR A 141 8.65 -11.72 0.25
CA THR A 141 7.89 -12.74 -0.48
C THR A 141 8.55 -14.11 -0.44
N LEU A 142 9.88 -14.16 -0.58
CA LEU A 142 10.62 -15.40 -0.46
C LEU A 142 10.45 -16.01 0.93
N LEU A 143 10.59 -15.20 1.99
CA LEU A 143 10.33 -15.67 3.36
C LEU A 143 8.91 -16.23 3.53
N TYR A 144 7.91 -15.55 2.98
CA TYR A 144 6.52 -16.01 3.05
C TYR A 144 6.30 -17.33 2.28
N ILE A 145 6.89 -17.49 1.10
CA ILE A 145 6.78 -18.72 0.31
C ILE A 145 7.47 -19.88 1.04
N MET A 146 8.67 -19.65 1.59
CA MET A 146 9.38 -20.64 2.40
C MET A 146 8.53 -21.08 3.61
N LEU A 147 7.94 -20.12 4.32
CA LEU A 147 7.03 -20.40 5.43
C LEU A 147 5.84 -21.28 4.98
N ARG A 148 5.22 -20.95 3.84
CA ARG A 148 4.03 -21.65 3.33
C ARG A 148 4.33 -23.02 2.73
N GLN A 149 5.55 -23.25 2.26
CA GLN A 149 6.00 -24.57 1.82
C GLN A 149 6.34 -25.48 3.01
N LEU A 150 6.84 -24.91 4.11
CA LEU A 150 7.22 -25.66 5.30
C LEU A 150 6.02 -25.97 6.22
N ALA A 151 4.99 -25.13 6.24
CA ALA A 151 3.84 -25.32 7.14
C ALA A 151 3.05 -26.65 6.91
N PRO A 152 2.70 -27.07 5.68
CA PRO A 152 1.94 -28.30 5.46
C PRO A 152 2.75 -29.56 5.75
N SER A 153 4.05 -29.58 5.39
CA SER A 153 4.91 -30.74 5.65
C SER A 153 5.14 -30.97 7.14
N LEU A 154 5.08 -29.91 7.95
CA LEU A 154 5.23 -29.97 9.40
C LEU A 154 3.96 -30.50 10.10
N GLU A 155 2.77 -30.05 9.72
CA GLU A 155 1.50 -30.52 10.30
C GLU A 155 1.31 -32.05 10.14
N PHE A 156 1.70 -32.60 8.98
CA PHE A 156 1.69 -34.05 8.74
C PHE A 156 2.70 -34.82 9.62
N VAL A 157 3.82 -34.19 10.00
CA VAL A 157 4.83 -34.79 10.89
C VAL A 157 4.40 -34.69 12.36
N THR A 158 3.81 -33.56 12.78
CA THR A 158 3.31 -33.34 14.15
C THR A 158 2.19 -34.30 14.52
N MET A 159 1.31 -34.65 13.58
CA MET A 159 0.24 -35.64 13.81
C MET A 159 0.78 -37.05 14.06
N ARG A 160 1.98 -37.35 13.55
CA ARG A 160 2.56 -38.70 13.59
C ARG A 160 3.54 -38.91 14.75
N ASN A 161 4.28 -37.86 15.16
CA ASN A 161 5.34 -37.96 16.16
C ASN A 161 5.17 -36.85 17.21
N GLY A 162 4.86 -37.23 18.46
CA GLY A 162 4.61 -36.32 19.60
C GLY A 162 5.83 -35.56 20.15
N THR A 163 6.74 -35.10 19.29
CA THR A 163 7.89 -34.25 19.66
C THR A 163 7.54 -32.79 19.42
N VAL A 164 7.02 -32.14 20.47
CA VAL A 164 6.46 -30.77 20.45
C VAL A 164 7.54 -29.66 20.42
N PHE A 165 8.83 -29.98 20.65
CA PHE A 165 9.84 -28.96 20.95
C PHE A 165 10.71 -28.45 19.79
N ASP A 166 10.67 -29.04 18.59
CA ASP A 166 11.51 -28.60 17.43
C ASP A 166 10.69 -27.89 16.31
N ILE A 167 9.38 -28.12 16.32
CA ILE A 167 8.45 -27.78 15.24
C ILE A 167 8.06 -26.29 15.30
N ASN A 168 7.99 -25.73 16.52
CA ASN A 168 7.61 -24.35 16.73
C ASN A 168 8.79 -23.39 16.43
N GLU A 169 10.03 -23.79 16.66
CA GLU A 169 11.21 -22.92 16.46
C GLU A 169 11.45 -22.58 14.98
N GLY A 170 11.34 -23.55 14.06
CA GLY A 170 11.52 -23.30 12.63
C GLY A 170 10.45 -22.38 12.03
N LEU A 171 9.18 -22.58 12.41
CA LEU A 171 8.09 -21.70 11.98
C LEU A 171 8.18 -20.32 12.63
N LEU A 172 8.48 -20.25 13.93
CA LEU A 172 8.73 -18.98 14.61
C LEU A 172 9.91 -18.23 13.98
N SER A 173 10.98 -18.91 13.59
CA SER A 173 12.16 -18.32 12.95
C SER A 173 11.83 -17.65 11.60
N LEU A 174 10.86 -18.19 10.84
CA LEU A 174 10.40 -17.59 9.57
C LEU A 174 9.26 -16.57 9.74
N VAL A 175 8.39 -16.75 10.75
CA VAL A 175 7.30 -15.81 11.05
C VAL A 175 7.83 -14.53 11.69
N THR A 176 8.83 -14.64 12.57
CA THR A 176 9.43 -13.50 13.28
C THR A 176 9.92 -12.40 12.33
N PRO A 177 10.73 -12.67 11.28
CA PRO A 177 11.16 -11.64 10.34
C PRO A 177 10.02 -11.07 9.50
N LEU A 178 8.97 -11.85 9.19
CA LEU A 178 7.78 -11.35 8.47
C LEU A 178 6.95 -10.38 9.31
N VAL A 179 6.69 -10.75 10.57
CA VAL A 179 5.99 -9.90 11.54
C VAL A 179 6.81 -8.65 11.83
N LEU A 180 8.12 -8.80 12.03
CA LEU A 180 9.01 -7.67 12.27
C LEU A 180 9.07 -6.72 11.08
N SER A 181 9.17 -7.24 9.85
CA SER A 181 9.14 -6.43 8.63
C SER A 181 7.83 -5.66 8.49
N SER A 182 6.69 -6.33 8.72
CA SER A 182 5.36 -5.71 8.67
C SER A 182 5.18 -4.65 9.77
N PHE A 183 5.69 -4.92 10.98
CA PHE A 183 5.65 -3.98 12.09
C PHE A 183 6.53 -2.76 11.85
N LEU A 184 7.74 -2.95 11.33
CA LEU A 184 8.62 -1.85 10.92
C LEU A 184 7.96 -0.98 9.86
N GLN A 185 7.35 -1.59 8.84
CA GLN A 185 6.61 -0.89 7.79
C GLN A 185 5.44 -0.09 8.36
N PHE A 186 4.71 -0.66 9.32
CA PHE A 186 3.64 0.02 10.04
C PHE A 186 4.15 1.27 10.80
N ILE A 187 5.20 1.11 11.62
CA ILE A 187 5.77 2.21 12.40
C ILE A 187 6.28 3.34 11.50
N ILE A 188 7.00 3.02 10.42
CA ILE A 188 7.51 4.02 9.47
C ILE A 188 6.36 4.78 8.82
N ASN A 189 5.31 4.08 8.37
CA ASN A 189 4.19 4.73 7.70
C ASN A 189 3.38 5.62 8.64
N VAL A 190 3.05 5.12 9.84
CA VAL A 190 2.29 5.88 10.84
C VAL A 190 3.09 7.09 11.32
N THR A 191 4.38 6.93 11.59
CA THR A 191 5.25 8.03 12.02
C THR A 191 5.38 9.08 10.91
N SER A 192 5.64 8.67 9.67
CA SER A 192 5.79 9.61 8.55
C SER A 192 4.50 10.39 8.25
N ALA A 193 3.35 9.72 8.24
CA ALA A 193 2.05 10.37 8.04
C ALA A 193 1.70 11.31 9.21
N SER A 194 1.95 10.90 10.46
CA SER A 194 1.72 11.73 11.64
C SER A 194 2.60 12.99 11.66
N LEU A 195 3.88 12.86 11.34
CA LEU A 195 4.81 13.99 11.19
C LEU A 195 4.35 14.96 10.12
N LEU A 196 3.85 14.42 9.01
CA LEU A 196 3.36 15.23 7.90
C LEU A 196 2.05 15.96 8.26
N ILE A 197 1.11 15.34 8.99
CA ILE A 197 -0.08 16.02 9.52
C ILE A 197 0.32 17.15 10.47
N ASN A 198 1.24 16.89 11.40
CA ASN A 198 1.72 17.89 12.36
C ASN A 198 2.42 19.06 11.65
N SER A 199 3.24 18.76 10.66
CA SER A 199 3.89 19.78 9.84
C SER A 199 2.89 20.64 9.09
N LEU A 200 1.88 20.02 8.47
CA LEU A 200 0.86 20.71 7.70
C LEU A 200 0.00 21.59 8.61
N LYS A 201 -0.38 21.09 9.79
CA LYS A 201 -1.05 21.87 10.84
C LYS A 201 -0.22 23.09 11.24
N ARG A 202 1.08 22.92 11.52
CA ARG A 202 1.99 24.01 11.86
C ARG A 202 2.14 25.03 10.73
N HIS A 203 2.20 24.56 9.48
CA HIS A 203 2.30 25.42 8.31
C HIS A 203 1.03 26.26 8.13
N ILE A 204 -0.16 25.65 8.27
CA ILE A 204 -1.45 26.34 8.19
C ILE A 204 -1.55 27.38 9.31
N GLN A 205 -1.18 27.02 10.54
CA GLN A 205 -1.17 27.96 11.68
C GLN A 205 -0.22 29.14 11.45
N LYS A 206 0.97 28.91 10.87
CA LYS A 206 1.89 30.00 10.51
C LYS A 206 1.30 30.91 9.45
N MET A 207 0.70 30.34 8.40
CA MET A 207 0.03 31.12 7.35
C MET A 207 -1.13 31.95 7.90
N GLN A 208 -1.94 31.39 8.79
CA GLN A 208 -3.05 32.11 9.45
C GLN A 208 -2.57 33.26 10.36
N ARG A 209 -1.39 33.12 10.98
CA ARG A 209 -0.80 34.18 11.81
C ARG A 209 -0.11 35.28 11.00
N SER A 210 0.40 34.96 9.80
CA SER A 210 1.08 35.92 8.92
C SER A 210 0.15 36.62 7.94
N ALA A 211 -0.98 35.99 7.58
CA ALA A 211 -1.97 36.58 6.70
C ALA A 211 -2.99 37.36 7.55
N THR A 212 -2.86 38.68 7.56
CA THR A 212 -3.92 39.59 7.99
C THR A 212 -5.16 39.37 7.11
N VAL A 213 -6.15 38.68 7.68
CA VAL A 213 -7.58 38.69 7.31
C VAL A 213 -8.01 38.02 5.99
N LEU A 214 -7.15 37.74 5.01
CA LEU A 214 -7.57 37.07 3.76
C LEU A 214 -7.34 35.54 3.78
N TRP A 215 -8.43 34.76 3.86
CA TRP A 215 -8.41 33.31 3.64
C TRP A 215 -7.98 33.01 2.19
N ASN A 216 -6.74 32.57 2.01
CA ASN A 216 -6.23 32.25 0.68
C ASN A 216 -6.74 30.89 0.20
N PRO A 217 -7.11 30.72 -1.08
CA PRO A 217 -7.47 29.41 -1.65
C PRO A 217 -6.37 28.35 -1.51
N GLN A 218 -5.12 28.77 -1.26
CA GLN A 218 -4.00 27.88 -0.93
C GLN A 218 -4.14 27.24 0.46
N THR A 219 -4.61 27.97 1.49
CA THR A 219 -4.81 27.39 2.82
C THR A 219 -5.92 26.35 2.82
N GLU A 220 -6.98 26.56 2.03
CA GLU A 220 -8.06 25.57 1.86
C GLU A 220 -7.57 24.29 1.18
N ALA A 221 -6.72 24.41 0.15
CA ALA A 221 -6.10 23.26 -0.49
C ALA A 221 -5.18 22.48 0.48
N HIS A 222 -4.44 23.17 1.36
CA HIS A 222 -3.60 22.54 2.38
C HIS A 222 -4.43 21.85 3.47
N VAL A 223 -5.54 22.43 3.93
CA VAL A 223 -6.47 21.78 4.87
C VAL A 223 -7.11 20.54 4.23
N GLY A 224 -7.47 20.61 2.95
CA GLY A 224 -7.98 19.47 2.20
C GLY A 224 -6.97 18.32 2.14
N ALA A 225 -5.70 18.61 1.83
CA ALA A 225 -4.64 17.61 1.85
C ALA A 225 -4.45 16.97 3.23
N MET A 226 -4.53 17.76 4.31
CA MET A 226 -4.46 17.25 5.68
C MET A 226 -5.58 16.26 5.98
N LYS A 227 -6.83 16.58 5.62
CA LYS A 227 -7.98 15.68 5.79
C LYS A 227 -7.76 14.37 5.02
N LEU A 228 -7.28 14.45 3.79
CA LEU A 228 -6.99 13.26 2.96
C LEU A 228 -5.89 12.38 3.58
N MET A 229 -4.87 12.99 4.22
CA MET A 229 -3.82 12.26 4.93
C MET A 229 -4.31 11.61 6.23
N ILE A 230 -5.27 12.22 6.92
CA ILE A 230 -5.98 11.58 8.04
C ILE A 230 -6.81 10.39 7.54
N CYS A 231 -7.58 10.58 6.45
CA CYS A 231 -8.33 9.48 5.83
C CYS A 231 -7.41 8.34 5.40
N PHE A 232 -6.21 8.64 4.89
CA PHE A 232 -5.20 7.64 4.58
C PHE A 232 -4.79 6.81 5.79
N LEU A 233 -4.49 7.45 6.92
CA LEU A 233 -4.15 6.75 8.17
C LEU A 233 -5.30 5.87 8.66
N VAL A 234 -6.52 6.38 8.62
CA VAL A 234 -7.73 5.65 9.03
C VAL A 234 -7.95 4.41 8.16
N LEU A 235 -7.60 4.46 6.87
CA LEU A 235 -7.65 3.28 5.98
C LEU A 235 -6.46 2.34 6.17
N TYR A 236 -5.26 2.88 6.42
CA TYR A 236 -4.02 2.10 6.52
C TYR A 236 -3.92 1.29 7.81
N ILE A 237 -4.27 1.85 8.96
CA ILE A 237 -4.18 1.18 10.26
C ILE A 237 -4.92 -0.17 10.29
N PRO A 238 -6.23 -0.24 9.94
CA PRO A 238 -6.95 -1.51 9.95
C PRO A 238 -6.40 -2.49 8.91
N TYR A 239 -5.93 -2.01 7.75
CA TYR A 239 -5.27 -2.84 6.74
C TYR A 239 -4.00 -3.50 7.30
N SER A 240 -3.11 -2.71 7.91
CA SER A 240 -1.86 -3.23 8.49
C SER A 240 -2.10 -4.20 9.64
N VAL A 241 -3.08 -3.94 10.49
CA VAL A 241 -3.46 -4.86 11.57
C VAL A 241 -3.99 -6.17 10.98
N ALA A 242 -4.85 -6.11 9.97
CA ALA A 242 -5.37 -7.30 9.30
C ALA A 242 -4.25 -8.13 8.64
N THR A 243 -3.28 -7.48 8.02
CA THR A 243 -2.10 -8.15 7.43
C THR A 243 -1.18 -8.76 8.49
N LEU A 244 -0.95 -8.09 9.62
CA LEU A 244 -0.20 -8.64 10.74
C LEU A 244 -0.85 -9.92 11.28
N VAL A 245 -2.18 -9.90 11.47
CA VAL A 245 -2.95 -11.09 11.89
C VAL A 245 -2.88 -12.21 10.85
N HIS A 246 -2.80 -11.89 9.56
CA HIS A 246 -2.68 -12.88 8.50
C HIS A 246 -1.32 -13.60 8.47
N TYR A 247 -0.24 -12.95 8.91
CA TYR A 247 1.09 -13.56 8.98
C TYR A 247 1.31 -14.45 10.22
N LEU A 248 0.40 -14.43 11.19
CA LEU A 248 0.48 -15.34 12.34
C LEU A 248 0.20 -16.79 11.88
N PRO A 249 0.82 -17.80 12.53
CA PRO A 249 0.61 -19.21 12.19
C PRO A 249 -0.88 -19.61 12.24
N PRO A 250 -1.32 -20.57 11.40
CA PRO A 250 -2.71 -21.01 11.32
C PRO A 250 -3.17 -21.84 12.53
N SER A 251 -2.40 -21.90 13.63
CA SER A 251 -2.76 -22.64 14.85
C SER A 251 -4.09 -22.18 15.48
N ILE A 252 -4.57 -20.99 15.09
CA ILE A 252 -5.91 -20.48 15.37
C ILE A 252 -6.67 -20.46 14.05
N GLY A 253 -7.47 -21.49 13.78
CA GLY A 253 -8.30 -21.55 12.58
C GLY A 253 -9.06 -20.24 12.38
N MET A 254 -8.79 -19.54 11.27
CA MET A 254 -9.50 -18.30 10.96
C MET A 254 -10.97 -18.60 10.66
N ASP A 255 -11.86 -18.16 11.55
CA ASP A 255 -13.30 -18.20 11.34
C ASP A 255 -13.68 -17.47 10.03
N LEU A 256 -14.75 -17.94 9.39
CA LEU A 256 -15.33 -17.36 8.16
C LEU A 256 -15.58 -15.85 8.30
N ARG A 257 -15.94 -15.40 9.51
CA ARG A 257 -16.11 -13.98 9.83
C ARG A 257 -14.80 -13.20 9.72
N THR A 258 -13.71 -13.71 10.33
CA THR A 258 -12.38 -13.07 10.30
C THR A 258 -11.82 -13.02 8.87
N LYS A 259 -12.00 -14.09 8.09
CA LYS A 259 -11.65 -14.11 6.67
C LYS A 259 -12.44 -13.07 5.86
N SER A 260 -13.74 -12.94 6.10
CA SER A 260 -14.58 -11.95 5.42
C SER A 260 -14.14 -10.52 5.74
N ILE A 261 -13.83 -10.22 7.01
CA ILE A 261 -13.32 -8.91 7.44
C ILE A 261 -11.98 -8.61 6.77
N TYR A 262 -11.06 -9.58 6.74
CA TYR A 262 -9.78 -9.44 6.05
C TYR A 262 -9.96 -9.12 4.56
N VAL A 263 -10.81 -9.86 3.85
CA VAL A 263 -11.09 -9.64 2.42
C VAL A 263 -11.66 -8.24 2.16
N ILE A 264 -12.58 -7.78 3.02
CA ILE A 264 -13.17 -6.44 2.89
C ILE A 264 -12.10 -5.37 3.11
N MET A 265 -11.29 -5.49 4.16
CA MET A 265 -10.25 -4.51 4.48
C MET A 265 -9.12 -4.47 3.43
N SER A 266 -8.69 -5.65 2.95
CA SER A 266 -7.66 -5.74 1.92
C SER A 266 -8.14 -5.24 0.56
N THR A 267 -9.44 -5.32 0.27
CA THR A 267 -9.99 -4.82 -0.99
C THR A 267 -10.25 -3.32 -0.99
N ILE A 268 -10.67 -2.73 0.14
CA ILE A 268 -11.01 -1.29 0.19
C ILE A 268 -9.75 -0.41 0.15
N TYR A 269 -8.65 -0.88 0.73
CA TYR A 269 -7.45 -0.06 0.90
C TYR A 269 -6.78 0.36 -0.44
N PRO A 270 -6.51 -0.54 -1.41
CA PRO A 270 -5.88 -0.15 -2.67
C PRO A 270 -6.65 0.90 -3.48
N PRO A 271 -7.95 0.74 -3.80
CA PRO A 271 -8.72 1.75 -4.53
C PRO A 271 -8.92 3.02 -3.71
N GLY A 272 -9.17 2.90 -2.39
CA GLY A 272 -9.31 4.05 -1.49
C GLY A 272 -8.05 4.91 -1.47
N HIS A 273 -6.87 4.30 -1.36
CA HIS A 273 -5.61 5.03 -1.39
C HIS A 273 -5.32 5.65 -2.77
N SER A 274 -5.64 4.98 -3.88
CA SER A 274 -5.45 5.55 -5.22
C SER A 274 -6.34 6.77 -5.45
N LEU A 275 -7.59 6.75 -4.95
CA LEU A 275 -8.49 7.90 -4.92
C LEU A 275 -7.91 9.06 -4.08
N LEU A 276 -7.41 8.76 -2.88
CA LEU A 276 -6.76 9.76 -2.02
C LEU A 276 -5.56 10.41 -2.71
N ILE A 277 -4.73 9.65 -3.42
CA ILE A 277 -3.60 10.16 -4.19
C ILE A 277 -4.06 11.14 -5.29
N ILE A 278 -5.10 10.80 -6.05
CA ILE A 278 -5.63 11.67 -7.11
C ILE A 278 -6.12 13.00 -6.53
N LEU A 279 -6.82 12.94 -5.39
CA LEU A 279 -7.36 14.12 -4.72
C LEU A 279 -6.28 14.99 -4.07
N THR A 280 -5.19 14.38 -3.61
CA THR A 280 -4.12 15.08 -2.89
C THR A 280 -3.07 15.66 -3.85
N HIS A 281 -2.82 15.02 -4.99
CA HIS A 281 -1.82 15.50 -5.94
C HIS A 281 -2.41 16.56 -6.89
N PRO A 282 -1.97 17.83 -6.81
CA PRO A 282 -2.62 18.94 -7.52
C PRO A 282 -2.65 18.75 -9.04
N LYS A 283 -1.60 18.14 -9.62
CA LYS A 283 -1.57 17.85 -11.07
C LYS A 283 -2.60 16.80 -11.48
N LEU A 284 -2.76 15.74 -10.67
CA LEU A 284 -3.73 14.67 -10.93
C LEU A 284 -5.15 15.20 -10.75
N LYS A 285 -5.39 15.96 -9.67
CA LYS A 285 -6.67 16.63 -9.39
C LYS A 285 -7.12 17.53 -10.53
N THR A 286 -6.23 18.39 -11.04
CA THR A 286 -6.56 19.29 -12.17
C THR A 286 -6.86 18.52 -13.45
N LYS A 287 -6.10 17.47 -13.77
CA LYS A 287 -6.37 16.64 -14.95
C LYS A 287 -7.67 15.85 -14.83
N ALA A 288 -7.96 15.29 -13.66
CA ALA A 288 -9.22 14.61 -13.39
C ALA A 288 -10.40 15.59 -13.53
N LYS A 289 -10.32 16.78 -12.93
CA LYS A 289 -11.34 17.81 -13.05
C LYS A 289 -11.57 18.22 -14.51
N ASN A 290 -10.51 18.39 -15.30
CA ASN A 290 -10.66 18.74 -16.71
C ASN A 290 -11.40 17.66 -17.50
N ILE A 291 -11.13 16.37 -17.26
CA ILE A 291 -11.81 15.28 -17.95
C ILE A 291 -13.28 15.18 -17.52
N LEU A 292 -13.55 15.32 -16.22
CA LEU A 292 -14.91 15.34 -15.65
C LEU A 292 -15.73 16.57 -16.07
N CYS A 293 -15.09 17.71 -16.30
CA CYS A 293 -15.76 18.92 -16.80
C CYS A 293 -15.95 18.94 -18.32
N PHE A 294 -15.17 18.16 -19.08
CA PHE A 294 -15.36 17.99 -20.54
C PHE A 294 -16.50 17.01 -20.88
N SER A 295 -17.03 16.26 -19.90
CA SER A 295 -18.19 15.36 -20.09
C SER A 295 -19.51 16.01 -19.68
N LYS A 296 -19.58 17.35 -19.65
CA LYS A 296 -20.77 18.14 -19.33
C LYS A 296 -20.99 19.16 -20.44
#